data_AF-A0A927BQK9-F1
#
_entry.id   AF-A0A927BQK9-F1
#
_cell.length_a   1.000
_cell.length_b   1.000
_cell.length_c   1.000
_cell.angle_alpha   90.00
_cell.angle_beta   90.00
_cell.angle_gamma   90.00
#
_symmetry.space_group_name_H-M   'P 1'
#
loop_
_entity.id
_entity.type
_entity.pdbx_description
1 polymer ?
#
loop_
_entity_poly.entity_id
_entity_poly.type
_entity_poly.pdbx_seq_one_letter_code
_entity_poly.pdbx_strand_id
1 'polypeptide(L)'
;MSLCGEMASEAAAVPLLLGMGLDTFSVSNETLPAIGRQLRLQAELPDQAKLRQAALEVLELDIAAEVRRYVEQHFPQVPSAAL
;
A
#
# COMPACT_ATOMS: atom_id res chain seq x y z
N MET A 1 -10.29 10.35 4.70
CA MET A 1 -11.03 9.89 3.50
C MET A 1 -10.97 8.38 3.54
N SER A 2 -12.08 7.64 3.45
CA SER A 2 -12.07 6.17 3.56
C SER A 2 -12.14 5.52 2.17
N LEU A 3 -11.23 4.59 1.86
CA LEU A 3 -11.29 3.77 0.66
C LEU A 3 -11.96 2.41 0.99
N CYS A 4 -12.94 2.00 0.20
CA CYS A 4 -13.62 0.70 0.31
C CYS A 4 -13.59 -0.01 -1.06
N GLY A 5 -13.30 -1.32 -1.07
CA GLY A 5 -13.19 -2.15 -2.28
C GLY A 5 -11.98 -3.09 -2.24
N GLU A 6 -11.87 -4.00 -3.21
CA GLU A 6 -10.80 -5.02 -3.29
C GLU A 6 -9.39 -4.43 -3.24
N MET A 7 -9.22 -3.19 -3.72
CA MET A 7 -7.95 -2.45 -3.69
C MET A 7 -7.52 -1.98 -2.28
N ALA A 8 -8.46 -1.75 -1.36
CA ALA A 8 -8.15 -1.45 0.05
C ALA A 8 -7.82 -2.74 0.84
N SER A 9 -8.30 -3.87 0.35
CA SER A 9 -8.01 -5.22 0.84
C SER A 9 -6.67 -5.76 0.32
N GLU A 10 -6.02 -5.03 -0.59
CA GLU A 10 -4.73 -5.39 -1.15
C GLU A 10 -3.58 -4.89 -0.26
N ALA A 11 -2.91 -5.82 0.41
CA ALA A 11 -1.77 -5.52 1.28
C ALA A 11 -0.65 -4.75 0.55
N ALA A 12 -0.50 -4.96 -0.77
CA ALA A 12 0.43 -4.24 -1.64
C ALA A 12 0.17 -2.72 -1.72
N ALA A 13 -1.09 -2.29 -1.55
CA ALA A 13 -1.46 -0.89 -1.68
C ALA A 13 -1.18 -0.07 -0.40
N VAL A 14 -1.01 -0.71 0.76
CA VAL A 14 -0.86 -0.05 2.07
C VAL A 14 0.24 1.04 2.06
N PRO A 15 1.47 0.83 1.56
CA PRO A 15 2.51 1.85 1.57
C PRO A 15 2.13 3.08 0.73
N LEU A 16 1.54 2.86 -0.45
CA LEU A 16 1.10 3.95 -1.33
C LEU A 16 -0.04 4.74 -0.70
N LEU A 17 -1.02 4.05 -0.11
CA LEU A 17 -2.17 4.67 0.56
C LEU A 17 -1.73 5.50 1.78
N LEU A 18 -0.80 5.00 2.59
CA LEU A 18 -0.20 5.77 3.67
C LEU A 18 0.53 7.02 3.14
N GLY A 19 1.30 6.88 2.05
CA GLY A 19 1.99 7.98 1.39
C GLY A 19 1.07 9.07 0.84
N MET A 20 -0.13 8.68 0.40
CA MET A 20 -1.21 9.59 0.00
C MET A 20 -1.90 10.28 1.19
N GLY A 21 -1.60 9.88 2.43
CA GLY A 21 -2.19 10.42 3.65
C GLY A 21 -3.44 9.69 4.14
N LEU A 22 -3.65 8.44 3.70
CA LEU A 22 -4.72 7.60 4.23
C LEU A 22 -4.38 7.16 5.66
N ASP A 23 -5.22 7.54 6.62
CA ASP A 23 -5.09 7.21 8.04
C ASP A 23 -5.99 6.04 8.46
N THR A 24 -6.99 5.71 7.64
CA THR A 24 -8.09 4.81 7.99
C THR A 24 -8.35 3.80 6.87
N PHE A 25 -8.27 2.52 7.23
CA PHE A 25 -8.52 1.39 6.32
C PHE A 25 -9.83 0.70 6.74
N SER A 26 -10.78 0.59 5.80
CA SER A 26 -12.01 -0.18 6.00
C SER A 26 -11.91 -1.46 5.18
N VAL A 27 -11.71 -2.58 5.86
CA VAL A 27 -11.40 -3.88 5.23
C VAL A 27 -12.22 -4.98 5.88
N SER A 28 -12.43 -6.08 5.15
CA SER A 28 -13.19 -7.23 5.63
C SER A 28 -12.40 -8.03 6.68
N ASN A 29 -13.11 -8.82 7.50
CA ASN A 29 -12.47 -9.63 8.56
C ASN A 29 -11.42 -10.62 8.01
N GLU A 30 -11.59 -11.08 6.77
CA GLU A 30 -10.65 -11.95 6.06
C GLU A 30 -9.31 -11.25 5.72
N THR A 31 -9.35 -9.96 5.39
CA THR A 31 -8.17 -9.18 4.94
C THR A 31 -7.55 -8.36 6.08
N LEU A 32 -8.30 -8.12 7.15
CA LEU A 32 -7.86 -7.43 8.36
C LEU A 32 -6.50 -7.91 8.90
N PRO A 33 -6.20 -9.21 9.00
CA PRO A 33 -4.89 -9.66 9.50
C PRO A 33 -3.73 -9.26 8.59
N ALA A 34 -3.92 -9.34 7.27
CA ALA A 34 -2.89 -9.01 6.29
C ALA A 34 -2.59 -7.51 6.28
N ILE A 35 -3.64 -6.67 6.25
CA ILE A 35 -3.53 -5.22 6.30
C ILE A 35 -2.94 -4.76 7.65
N GLY A 36 -3.42 -5.33 8.75
CA GLY A 36 -2.91 -5.03 10.09
C GLY A 36 -1.43 -5.40 10.27
N ARG A 37 -0.94 -6.44 9.59
CA ARG A 37 0.50 -6.77 9.55
C ARG A 37 1.29 -5.72 8.77
N GLN A 38 0.80 -5.31 7.61
CA GLN A 38 1.46 -4.27 6.81
C GLN A 38 1.55 -2.93 7.56
N LEU A 39 0.47 -2.49 8.19
CA LEU A 39 0.48 -1.27 8.99
C LEU A 39 1.52 -1.30 10.12
N ARG A 40 1.69 -2.44 10.80
CA ARG A 40 2.73 -2.61 11.83
C ARG A 40 4.13 -2.54 11.24
N LEU A 41 4.38 -3.22 10.11
CA LEU A 41 5.68 -3.18 9.44
C LEU A 41 6.07 -1.75 9.02
N GLN A 42 5.12 -0.96 8.51
CA GLN A 42 5.36 0.44 8.15
C GLN A 42 5.55 1.34 9.38
N ALA A 43 4.92 1.02 10.51
CA ALA A 43 5.14 1.72 11.78
C ALA A 43 6.51 1.39 12.41
N GLU A 44 7.04 0.18 12.19
CA GLU A 44 8.36 -0.26 12.66
C GLU A 44 9.51 0.32 11.81
N LEU A 45 9.26 0.60 10.53
CA LEU A 45 10.21 1.22 9.60
C LEU A 45 9.63 2.53 9.04
N PRO A 46 9.43 3.56 9.89
CA PRO A 46 8.76 4.78 9.48
C PRO A 46 9.66 5.61 8.56
N ASP A 47 9.33 5.61 7.27
CA ASP A 47 9.92 6.51 6.28
C ASP A 47 8.81 7.22 5.50
N GLN A 48 8.22 8.21 6.16
CA GLN A 48 7.11 8.99 5.61
C GLN A 48 7.49 9.72 4.32
N ALA A 49 8.75 10.12 4.17
CA ALA A 49 9.25 10.75 2.95
C ALA A 49 9.24 9.76 1.79
N LYS A 50 9.75 8.54 2.01
CA LYS A 50 9.69 7.45 1.02
C LYS A 50 8.26 7.08 0.64
N LEU A 51 7.35 6.97 1.61
CA LEU A 51 5.94 6.66 1.34
C LEU A 51 5.30 7.75 0.47
N ARG A 52 5.51 9.02 0.81
CA ARG A 52 4.99 10.16 0.04
C ARG A 52 5.58 10.23 -1.35
N GLN A 53 6.89 10.01 -1.49
CA GLN A 53 7.57 9.98 -2.79
C GLN A 53 7.03 8.85 -3.66
N ALA A 54 6.90 7.64 -3.11
CA ALA A 54 6.30 6.51 -3.80
C ALA A 54 4.89 6.81 -4.29
N ALA A 55 4.05 7.44 -3.46
CA ALA A 55 2.71 7.86 -3.85
C ALA A 55 2.70 8.87 -5.01
N LEU A 56 3.71 9.73 -5.14
CA LEU A 56 3.83 10.66 -6.27
C LEU A 56 4.36 9.97 -7.53
N GLU A 57 5.38 9.12 -7.40
CA GLU A 57 6.00 8.43 -8.54
C GLU A 57 5.03 7.49 -9.24
N VAL A 58 4.15 6.80 -8.49
CA VAL A 58 3.15 5.91 -9.10
C VAL A 58 2.03 6.65 -9.85
N LEU A 59 1.82 7.94 -9.59
CA LEU A 59 0.83 8.75 -10.32
C LEU A 59 1.30 9.09 -11.74
N GLU A 60 2.60 8.99 -12.00
CA GLU A 60 3.22 9.20 -13.32
C GLU A 60 3.26 7.91 -14.16
N LEU A 61 2.75 6.79 -13.64
CA LEU A 61 2.73 5.51 -14.34
C LEU A 61 1.41 5.31 -15.08
N ASP A 62 1.49 4.74 -16.29
CA ASP A 62 0.36 4.68 -17.21
C ASP A 62 -0.54 3.46 -16.94
N ILE A 63 0.03 2.36 -16.45
CA ILE A 63 -0.72 1.11 -16.25
C ILE A 63 -0.51 0.49 -14.86
N ALA A 64 -1.54 -0.18 -14.36
CA ALA A 64 -1.51 -0.85 -13.05
C ALA A 64 -0.37 -1.89 -12.89
N ALA A 65 0.09 -2.50 -13.99
CA ALA A 65 1.22 -3.41 -13.96
C ALA A 65 2.54 -2.71 -13.56
N GLU A 66 2.73 -1.45 -13.96
CA GLU A 66 3.91 -0.66 -13.59
C GLU A 66 3.85 -0.28 -12.11
N VAL A 67 2.69 0.12 -11.62
CA VAL A 67 2.47 0.39 -10.18
C VAL A 67 2.81 -0.83 -9.34
N ARG A 68 2.36 -2.03 -9.75
CA ARG A 68 2.70 -3.29 -9.06
C ARG A 68 4.21 -3.55 -9.04
N ARG A 69 4.88 -3.46 -10.19
CA ARG A 69 6.35 -3.62 -10.27
C ARG A 69 7.07 -2.58 -9.42
N TYR A 70 6.58 -1.35 -9.40
CA TYR A 70 7.12 -0.28 -8.57
C TYR A 70 7.04 -0.65 -7.08
N VAL A 71 5.88 -1.11 -6.61
CA VAL A 71 5.69 -1.52 -5.21
C VAL A 71 6.59 -2.69 -4.84
N GLU A 72 6.69 -3.71 -5.69
CA GLU A 72 7.56 -4.87 -5.47
C GLU A 72 9.04 -4.49 -5.35
N GLN A 73 9.50 -3.52 -6.14
CA GLN A 73 10.89 -3.05 -6.13
C GLN A 73 11.21 -2.18 -4.92
N HIS A 74 10.28 -1.31 -4.50
CA HIS A 74 10.53 -0.32 -3.45
C HIS A 74 10.09 -0.78 -2.05
N PHE A 75 9.19 -1.76 -1.97
CA PHE A 75 8.65 -2.32 -0.74
C PHE A 75 8.68 -3.86 -0.74
N PRO A 76 9.87 -4.49 -0.80
CA PRO A 76 10.01 -5.95 -0.91
C PRO A 76 9.47 -6.74 0.30
N GLN A 77 9.23 -6.06 1.43
CA GLN A 77 8.60 -6.63 2.62
C GLN A 77 7.07 -6.83 2.48
N VAL A 78 6.48 -6.25 1.43
CA VAL A 78 5.05 -6.32 1.16
C VAL A 78 4.79 -7.54 0.27
N PRO A 79 3.82 -8.40 0.60
CA PRO A 79 3.51 -9.56 -0.22
C PRO A 79 3.11 -9.09 -1.63
N SER A 80 3.66 -9.75 -2.65
CA SER A 80 3.30 -9.51 -4.06
C SER A 80 1.79 -9.67 -4.21
N ALA A 81 1.19 -8.71 -4.91
CA ALA A 81 -0.23 -8.70 -5.23
C ALA A 81 -0.57 -9.93 -6.09
N ALA A 82 -1.16 -10.95 -5.48
CA ALA A 82 -1.77 -12.04 -6.22
C ALA A 82 -3.13 -11.56 -6.75
N LEU A 83 -3.28 -11.59 -8.08
CA LEU A 83 -4.56 -11.43 -8.79
C LEU A 83 -5.63 -12.37 -8.23
#